data_AF-A0A0C4DMJ7-F1
#
_entry.id   AF-A0A0C4DMJ7-F1
#
_cell.length_a   1.000
_cell.length_b   1.000
_cell.length_c   1.000
_cell.angle_alpha   90.00
_cell.angle_beta   90.00
_cell.angle_gamma   90.00
#
_symmetry.space_group_name_H-M   'P 1'
#
loop_
_entity.id
_entity.type
_entity.pdbx_description
1 polymer ?
#
loop_
_entity_poly.entity_id
_entity_poly.type
_entity_poly.pdbx_seq_one_letter_code
_entity_poly.pdbx_strand_id
1 'polypeptide(L)'
;MATYKDLRIVIIGAGMGGLGCALSLAKKGFKHIDVFETAPDLGFVGAGIQMAPNMNRILDRLGCWGDIEKEATNVKETSIRQGSTNGELAHVNMPDIAEKYGYPHCTGHRSSLAGGMYKHCQQEPAIRFHFGTAVESISNWDARPRVVARPRAGGGETLEVEADVVLAADGIKWASPDVQKMIYSHDCVKHAAENFDRLIATLA
;
A
#
# COMPACT_ATOMS: atom_id res chain seq x y z
N MET A 1 -23.20 17.61 8.28
CA MET A 1 -23.05 17.53 6.82
C MET A 1 -21.96 16.51 6.51
N ALA A 2 -22.14 15.69 5.48
CA ALA A 2 -21.09 14.81 5.00
C ALA A 2 -19.91 15.65 4.47
N THR A 3 -18.70 15.18 4.68
CA THR A 3 -17.44 15.82 4.26
C THR A 3 -16.69 14.88 3.33
N TYR A 4 -15.62 15.36 2.69
CA TYR A 4 -14.74 14.51 1.90
C TYR A 4 -14.10 13.35 2.71
N LYS A 5 -14.17 13.37 4.05
CA LYS A 5 -13.73 12.26 4.92
C LYS A 5 -14.72 11.09 4.97
N ASP A 6 -15.94 11.30 4.50
CA ASP A 6 -17.01 10.31 4.43
C ASP A 6 -17.04 9.60 3.06
N LEU A 7 -16.07 9.86 2.18
CA LEU A 7 -15.88 9.11 0.93
C LEU A 7 -15.63 7.63 1.24
N ARG A 8 -16.25 6.75 0.44
CA ARG A 8 -16.04 5.30 0.42
C ARG A 8 -14.84 4.97 -0.45
N ILE A 9 -13.79 4.48 0.18
CA ILE A 9 -12.52 4.19 -0.49
C ILE A 9 -12.34 2.69 -0.57
N VAL A 10 -12.13 2.17 -1.78
CA VAL A 10 -11.72 0.79 -2.01
C VAL A 10 -10.25 0.74 -2.36
N ILE A 11 -9.50 -0.13 -1.68
CA ILE A 11 -8.10 -0.41 -1.95
C ILE A 11 -7.99 -1.87 -2.40
N ILE A 12 -7.34 -2.09 -3.54
CA ILE A 12 -7.15 -3.43 -4.10
C ILE A 12 -5.71 -3.86 -3.79
N GLY A 13 -5.55 -4.87 -2.96
CA GLY A 13 -4.29 -5.41 -2.48
C GLY A 13 -3.94 -4.95 -1.06
N ALA A 14 -3.56 -5.89 -0.21
CA ALA A 14 -3.03 -5.66 1.14
C ALA A 14 -1.49 -5.82 1.19
N GLY A 15 -0.80 -5.56 0.08
CA GLY A 15 0.65 -5.37 0.06
C GLY A 15 1.08 -4.10 0.81
N MET A 16 2.39 -3.86 0.94
CA MET A 16 2.93 -2.65 1.61
C MET A 16 2.35 -1.33 1.06
N GLY A 17 2.09 -1.26 -0.25
CA GLY A 17 1.43 -0.11 -0.87
C GLY A 17 0.00 0.08 -0.36
N GLY A 18 -0.82 -0.97 -0.40
CA GLY A 18 -2.20 -0.92 0.06
C GLY A 18 -2.33 -0.69 1.56
N LEU A 19 -1.48 -1.34 2.37
CA LEU A 19 -1.39 -1.09 3.82
C LEU A 19 -1.00 0.36 4.10
N GLY A 20 -0.01 0.89 3.37
CA GLY A 20 0.42 2.28 3.47
C GLY A 20 -0.69 3.26 3.10
N CYS A 21 -1.44 3.00 2.04
CA CYS A 21 -2.60 3.79 1.63
C CYS A 21 -3.68 3.77 2.71
N ALA A 22 -4.10 2.58 3.17
CA ALA A 22 -5.15 2.41 4.16
C ALA A 22 -4.81 3.15 5.46
N LEU A 23 -3.61 2.93 6.00
CA LEU A 23 -3.16 3.58 7.23
C LEU A 23 -3.06 5.10 7.06
N SER A 24 -2.51 5.58 5.93
CA SER A 24 -2.40 7.02 5.66
C SER A 24 -3.77 7.70 5.62
N LEU A 25 -4.76 7.08 4.97
CA LEU A 25 -6.12 7.59 4.89
C LEU A 25 -6.80 7.59 6.25
N ALA A 26 -6.69 6.49 7.01
CA ALA A 26 -7.23 6.42 8.37
C ALA A 26 -6.63 7.48 9.29
N LYS A 27 -5.29 7.65 9.28
CA LYS A 27 -4.61 8.71 10.05
C LYS A 27 -5.00 10.13 9.61
N LYS A 28 -5.48 10.30 8.37
CA LYS A 28 -6.05 11.55 7.89
C LYS A 28 -7.53 11.72 8.24
N GLY A 29 -8.16 10.76 8.92
CA GLY A 29 -9.54 10.82 9.40
C GLY A 29 -10.59 10.38 8.39
N PHE A 30 -10.22 9.70 7.31
CA PHE A 30 -11.21 9.04 6.44
C PHE A 30 -11.85 7.87 7.19
N LYS A 31 -13.15 7.62 6.94
CA LYS A 31 -13.96 6.74 7.80
C LYS A 31 -14.37 5.41 7.17
N HIS A 32 -14.31 5.30 5.84
CA HIS A 32 -14.84 4.16 5.10
C HIS A 32 -13.79 3.64 4.13
N ILE A 33 -12.96 2.71 4.58
CA ILE A 33 -11.85 2.15 3.80
C ILE A 33 -11.99 0.64 3.76
N ASP A 34 -12.30 0.10 2.59
CA ASP A 34 -12.37 -1.34 2.34
C ASP A 34 -11.11 -1.80 1.58
N VAL A 35 -10.38 -2.74 2.14
CA VAL A 35 -9.16 -3.32 1.54
C VAL A 35 -9.44 -4.75 1.12
N PHE A 36 -9.39 -5.03 -0.18
CA PHE A 36 -9.59 -6.37 -0.73
C PHE A 36 -8.25 -7.04 -1.01
N GLU A 37 -8.03 -8.23 -0.46
CA GLU A 37 -6.82 -9.03 -0.69
C GLU A 37 -7.20 -10.41 -1.19
N THR A 38 -6.56 -10.83 -2.29
CA THR A 38 -6.82 -12.12 -2.92
C THR A 38 -6.34 -13.27 -2.05
N ALA A 39 -5.21 -13.11 -1.37
CA ALA A 39 -4.67 -14.11 -0.45
C ALA A 39 -5.53 -14.20 0.83
N PRO A 40 -5.64 -15.39 1.45
CA PRO A 40 -6.41 -15.57 2.70
C PRO A 40 -5.77 -14.87 3.91
N ASP A 41 -4.50 -14.47 3.80
CA ASP A 41 -3.74 -13.75 4.81
C ASP A 41 -2.65 -12.90 4.16
N LEU A 42 -1.89 -12.17 4.98
CA LEU A 42 -0.68 -11.45 4.57
C LEU A 42 0.48 -12.44 4.35
N GLY A 43 0.41 -13.21 3.26
CA GLY A 43 1.34 -14.28 2.91
C GLY A 43 2.75 -13.83 2.49
N PHE A 44 3.43 -13.05 3.32
CA PHE A 44 4.79 -12.60 3.02
C PHE A 44 5.83 -13.67 3.35
N VAL A 45 6.56 -14.11 2.32
CA VAL A 45 7.75 -14.96 2.48
C VAL A 45 8.88 -14.13 3.13
N GLY A 46 9.55 -14.70 4.14
CA GLY A 46 10.53 -14.05 5.02
C GLY A 46 11.84 -13.57 4.39
N ALA A 47 11.85 -13.14 3.13
CA ALA A 47 13.00 -12.50 2.51
C ALA A 47 13.29 -11.12 3.13
N GLY A 48 14.56 -10.72 3.09
CA GLY A 48 15.00 -9.41 3.55
C GLY A 48 14.51 -8.24 2.69
N ILE A 49 14.41 -7.07 3.31
CA ILE A 49 14.17 -5.78 2.65
C ILE A 49 15.03 -4.69 3.29
N GLN A 50 15.48 -3.73 2.49
CA GLN A 50 16.16 -2.52 2.97
C GLN A 50 15.13 -1.42 3.21
N MET A 51 15.25 -0.75 4.34
CA MET A 51 14.39 0.34 4.81
C MET A 51 15.25 1.58 5.02
N ALA A 52 15.25 2.44 4.02
CA ALA A 52 16.04 3.67 4.00
C ALA A 52 15.42 4.77 4.89
N PRO A 53 16.21 5.79 5.31
CA PRO A 53 15.75 6.82 6.24
C PRO A 53 14.45 7.54 5.82
N ASN A 54 14.27 7.76 4.52
CA ASN A 54 13.07 8.37 3.97
C ASN A 54 11.81 7.52 4.17
N MET A 55 11.91 6.19 4.07
CA MET A 55 10.83 5.25 4.35
C MET A 55 10.52 5.23 5.85
N ASN A 56 11.54 5.11 6.69
CA ASN A 56 11.42 5.02 8.14
C ASN A 56 10.71 6.27 8.70
N ARG A 57 11.05 7.45 8.19
CA ARG A 57 10.35 8.71 8.50
C ARG A 57 8.86 8.67 8.18
N ILE A 58 8.45 8.03 7.10
CA ILE A 58 7.02 7.91 6.74
C ILE A 58 6.33 6.90 7.66
N LEU A 59 6.95 5.74 7.91
CA LEU A 59 6.43 4.74 8.84
C LEU A 59 6.25 5.34 10.25
N ASP A 60 7.16 6.22 10.67
CA ASP A 60 7.11 6.88 11.97
C ASP A 60 5.97 7.88 12.04
N ARG A 61 5.77 8.70 10.99
CA ARG A 61 4.61 9.58 10.87
C ARG A 61 3.28 8.81 10.85
N LEU A 62 3.28 7.58 10.36
CA LEU A 62 2.13 6.68 10.39
C LEU A 62 1.97 5.96 11.74
N GLY A 63 2.92 6.10 12.66
CA GLY A 63 2.91 5.55 14.01
C GLY A 63 3.36 4.10 14.11
N CYS A 64 3.77 3.46 13.01
CA CYS A 64 4.10 2.04 12.98
C CYS A 64 5.61 1.75 13.04
N TRP A 65 6.47 2.75 12.83
CA TRP A 65 7.93 2.56 12.82
C TRP A 65 8.47 1.93 14.11
N GLY A 66 8.05 2.40 15.29
CA GLY A 66 8.63 1.93 16.55
C GLY A 66 8.43 0.43 16.83
N ASP A 67 7.39 -0.20 16.29
CA ASP A 67 7.23 -1.65 16.37
C ASP A 67 8.07 -2.38 15.30
N ILE A 68 8.18 -1.81 14.09
CA ILE A 68 8.97 -2.36 12.99
C ILE A 68 10.47 -2.29 13.30
N GLU A 69 10.93 -1.19 13.91
CA GLU A 69 12.34 -0.93 14.24
C GLU A 69 12.91 -1.97 15.21
N LYS A 70 12.09 -2.49 16.15
CA LYS A 70 12.51 -3.51 17.13
C LYS A 70 13.00 -4.80 16.48
N GLU A 71 12.50 -5.11 15.29
CA GLU A 71 12.88 -6.30 14.52
C GLU A 71 13.87 -5.96 13.38
N ALA A 72 14.21 -4.68 13.21
CA ALA A 72 15.10 -4.21 12.17
C ALA A 72 16.57 -4.23 12.63
N THR A 73 17.47 -4.45 11.68
CA THR A 73 18.91 -4.35 11.89
C THR A 73 19.41 -3.03 11.30
N ASN A 74 20.00 -2.18 12.13
CA ASN A 74 20.66 -0.96 11.68
C ASN A 74 21.93 -1.30 10.90
N VAL A 75 21.99 -0.92 9.63
CA VAL A 75 23.11 -1.21 8.74
C VAL A 75 24.21 -0.17 8.97
N LYS A 76 25.36 -0.62 9.48
CA LYS A 76 26.51 0.25 9.78
C LYS A 76 27.54 0.32 8.67
N GLU A 77 27.54 -0.65 7.77
CA GLU A 77 28.45 -0.73 6.65
C GLU A 77 27.86 -1.61 5.53
N THR A 78 28.38 -1.48 4.31
CA THR A 78 28.07 -2.39 3.21
C THR A 78 29.34 -2.72 2.43
N SER A 79 29.44 -3.95 1.96
CA SER A 79 30.56 -4.44 1.15
C SER A 79 30.03 -4.85 -0.23
N ILE A 80 30.57 -4.25 -1.28
CA ILE A 80 30.29 -4.61 -2.66
C ILE A 80 31.38 -5.59 -3.10
N ARG A 81 30.98 -6.81 -3.46
CA ARG A 81 31.91 -7.91 -3.77
C ARG A 81 31.67 -8.46 -5.17
N GLN A 82 32.74 -8.87 -5.82
CA GLN A 82 32.67 -9.60 -7.07
C GLN A 82 32.15 -11.03 -6.79
N GLY A 83 30.97 -11.37 -7.33
CA GLY A 83 30.32 -12.64 -7.01
C GLY A 83 31.12 -13.90 -7.36
N SER A 84 31.98 -13.86 -8.39
CA SER A 84 32.76 -15.03 -8.82
C SER A 84 34.01 -15.29 -7.97
N THR A 85 34.63 -14.25 -7.41
CA THR A 85 35.92 -14.34 -6.70
C THR A 85 35.81 -14.02 -5.21
N ASN A 86 34.66 -13.47 -4.78
CA ASN A 86 34.45 -12.87 -3.46
C ASN A 86 35.41 -11.70 -3.14
N GLY A 87 36.13 -11.17 -4.14
CA GLY A 87 36.99 -10.00 -4.00
C GLY A 87 36.17 -8.76 -3.67
N GLU A 88 36.58 -8.00 -2.65
CA GLU A 88 35.92 -6.76 -2.28
C GLU A 88 36.27 -5.66 -3.29
N LEU A 89 35.23 -5.08 -3.89
CA LEU A 89 35.33 -4.02 -4.90
C LEU A 89 35.20 -2.64 -4.25
N ALA A 90 34.33 -2.53 -3.24
CA ALA A 90 34.15 -1.31 -2.48
C ALA A 90 33.57 -1.63 -1.09
N HIS A 91 33.88 -0.77 -0.13
CA HIS A 91 33.35 -0.83 1.22
C HIS A 91 32.82 0.55 1.60
N VAL A 92 31.57 0.62 2.10
CA VAL A 92 30.92 1.88 2.47
C VAL A 92 30.57 1.83 3.94
N ASN A 93 31.23 2.69 4.72
CA ASN A 93 30.88 2.94 6.12
C ASN A 93 29.66 3.87 6.19
N MET A 94 28.70 3.53 7.05
CA MET A 94 27.43 4.25 7.23
C MET A 94 27.09 4.50 8.72
N PRO A 95 28.04 4.89 9.60
CA PRO A 95 27.78 5.03 11.03
C PRO A 95 26.85 6.21 11.36
N ASP A 96 26.84 7.25 10.53
CA ASP A 96 26.26 8.59 10.74
C ASP A 96 24.91 8.80 10.03
N ILE A 97 24.36 7.77 9.38
CA ILE A 97 23.11 7.89 8.60
C ILE A 97 21.96 8.45 9.43
N ALA A 98 21.79 7.96 10.67
CA ALA A 98 20.73 8.42 11.56
C ALA A 98 20.91 9.89 11.96
N GLU A 99 22.15 10.32 12.21
CA GLU A 99 22.47 11.72 12.51
C GLU A 99 22.17 12.63 11.31
N LYS A 100 22.62 12.21 10.12
CA LYS A 100 22.51 12.99 8.88
C LYS A 100 21.08 13.13 8.37
N TYR A 101 20.27 12.07 8.49
CA TYR A 101 18.94 12.01 7.88
C TYR A 101 17.78 11.92 8.90
N GLY A 102 18.10 11.89 10.20
CA GLY A 102 17.14 11.78 11.31
C GLY A 102 16.63 10.37 11.58
N TYR A 103 16.91 9.41 10.68
CA TYR A 103 16.48 8.01 10.80
C TYR A 103 17.58 7.07 10.28
N PRO A 104 17.73 5.86 10.84
CA PRO A 104 18.75 4.91 10.41
C PRO A 104 18.45 4.31 9.03
N HIS A 105 19.47 3.73 8.38
CA HIS A 105 19.27 2.78 7.27
C HIS A 105 19.22 1.38 7.84
N CYS A 106 18.12 0.67 7.61
CA CYS A 106 17.89 -0.63 8.24
C CYS A 106 17.66 -1.73 7.21
N THR A 107 17.88 -2.97 7.62
CA THR A 107 17.35 -4.17 6.97
C THR A 107 16.36 -4.85 7.90
N GLY A 108 15.41 -5.60 7.35
CA GLY A 108 14.47 -6.39 8.13
C GLY A 108 13.78 -7.43 7.27
N HIS A 109 12.94 -8.27 7.88
CA HIS A 109 12.10 -9.18 7.12
C HIS A 109 10.89 -8.45 6.54
N ARG A 110 10.53 -8.79 5.29
CA ARG A 110 9.32 -8.24 4.66
C ARG A 110 8.05 -8.53 5.48
N SER A 111 7.99 -9.70 6.11
CA SER A 111 6.90 -10.09 7.01
C SER A 111 6.79 -9.17 8.22
N SER A 112 7.92 -8.78 8.82
CA SER A 112 7.95 -7.86 9.97
C SER A 112 7.49 -6.46 9.58
N LEU A 113 8.00 -5.93 8.46
CA LEU A 113 7.58 -4.63 7.94
C LEU A 113 6.06 -4.59 7.66
N ALA A 114 5.58 -5.52 6.84
CA ALA A 114 4.18 -5.53 6.45
C ALA A 114 3.24 -5.92 7.61
N GLY A 115 3.65 -6.86 8.46
CA GLY A 115 2.92 -7.25 9.67
C GLY A 115 2.82 -6.10 10.67
N GLY A 116 3.90 -5.34 10.86
CA GLY A 116 3.90 -4.12 11.67
C GLY A 116 2.92 -3.07 11.13
N MET A 117 2.94 -2.80 9.82
CA MET A 117 1.97 -1.89 9.20
C MET A 117 0.53 -2.40 9.38
N TYR A 118 0.29 -3.68 9.14
CA TYR A 118 -1.04 -4.28 9.25
C TYR A 118 -1.60 -4.24 10.67
N LYS A 119 -0.79 -4.58 11.68
CA LYS A 119 -1.17 -4.47 13.10
C LYS A 119 -1.66 -3.06 13.44
N HIS A 120 -1.04 -2.04 12.87
CA HIS A 120 -1.46 -0.65 13.05
C HIS A 120 -2.72 -0.32 12.25
N CYS A 121 -2.89 -0.86 11.04
CA CYS A 121 -4.18 -0.76 10.32
C CYS A 121 -5.33 -1.39 11.11
N GLN A 122 -5.12 -2.53 11.78
CA GLN A 122 -6.15 -3.20 12.59
C GLN A 122 -6.63 -2.39 13.80
N GLN A 123 -5.85 -1.40 14.23
CA GLN A 123 -6.23 -0.49 15.31
C GLN A 123 -7.13 0.65 14.83
N GLU A 124 -7.25 0.85 13.52
CA GLU A 124 -8.04 1.90 12.92
C GLU A 124 -9.44 1.38 12.56
N PRO A 125 -10.52 1.83 13.23
CA PRO A 125 -11.88 1.34 12.99
C PRO A 125 -12.43 1.72 11.60
N ALA A 126 -11.76 2.65 10.91
CA ALA A 126 -12.11 3.06 9.55
C ALA A 126 -11.71 2.03 8.49
N ILE A 127 -10.81 1.09 8.82
CA ILE A 127 -10.26 0.13 7.86
C ILE A 127 -10.90 -1.23 8.04
N ARG A 128 -11.48 -1.76 6.97
CA ARG A 128 -12.03 -3.10 6.91
C ARG A 128 -11.26 -3.93 5.87
N PHE A 129 -10.73 -5.07 6.29
CA PHE A 129 -10.05 -6.01 5.40
C PHE A 129 -10.98 -7.12 4.94
N HIS A 130 -10.89 -7.47 3.66
CA HIS A 130 -11.56 -8.59 3.02
C HIS A 130 -10.50 -9.51 2.42
N PHE A 131 -9.92 -10.37 3.25
CA PHE A 131 -8.97 -11.39 2.80
C PHE A 131 -9.67 -12.52 2.05
N GLY A 132 -8.89 -13.27 1.27
CA GLY A 132 -9.37 -14.36 0.44
C GLY A 132 -10.40 -13.91 -0.59
N THR A 133 -10.42 -12.63 -0.96
CA THR A 133 -11.44 -12.01 -1.80
C THR A 133 -10.76 -11.27 -2.94
N ALA A 134 -10.93 -11.79 -4.16
CA ALA A 134 -10.33 -11.20 -5.34
C ALA A 134 -11.27 -10.18 -5.98
N VAL A 135 -10.78 -8.99 -6.31
CA VAL A 135 -11.51 -8.06 -7.18
C VAL A 135 -11.40 -8.59 -8.62
N GLU A 136 -12.53 -8.91 -9.24
CA GLU A 136 -12.59 -9.47 -10.60
C GLU A 136 -12.83 -8.39 -11.65
N SER A 137 -13.63 -7.38 -11.32
CA SER A 137 -13.93 -6.27 -12.25
C SER A 137 -14.29 -4.99 -11.52
N ILE A 138 -14.13 -3.88 -12.24
CA ILE A 138 -14.60 -2.55 -11.85
C ILE A 138 -15.39 -1.99 -13.02
N SER A 139 -16.59 -1.51 -12.74
CA SER A 139 -17.51 -0.93 -13.72
C SER A 139 -17.96 0.46 -13.27
N ASN A 140 -18.69 1.17 -14.13
CA ASN A 140 -19.27 2.48 -13.83
C ASN A 140 -18.25 3.55 -13.38
N TRP A 141 -17.22 3.76 -14.19
CA TRP A 141 -16.06 4.63 -13.92
C TRP A 141 -16.35 6.15 -13.83
N ASP A 142 -17.62 6.57 -13.73
CA ASP A 142 -18.00 7.95 -13.43
C ASP A 142 -17.94 8.20 -11.90
N ALA A 143 -18.85 9.01 -11.35
CA ALA A 143 -18.78 9.46 -9.95
C ALA A 143 -18.86 8.35 -8.88
N ARG A 144 -19.22 7.11 -9.26
CA ARG A 144 -19.38 5.96 -8.34
C ARG A 144 -18.98 4.64 -9.00
N PRO A 145 -17.67 4.34 -9.13
CA PRO A 145 -17.22 3.03 -9.57
C PRO A 145 -17.82 1.91 -8.72
N ARG A 146 -18.25 0.85 -9.41
CA ARG A 146 -18.75 -0.38 -8.80
C ARG A 146 -17.68 -1.44 -8.91
N VAL A 147 -17.20 -1.90 -7.75
CA VAL A 147 -16.20 -2.95 -7.60
C VAL A 147 -16.92 -4.28 -7.37
N VAL A 148 -16.60 -5.28 -8.19
CA VAL A 148 -17.10 -6.65 -8.06
C VAL A 148 -15.98 -7.51 -7.51
N ALA A 149 -16.17 -8.03 -6.29
CA ALA A 149 -15.19 -8.84 -5.59
C ALA A 149 -15.76 -10.22 -5.24
N ARG A 150 -15.00 -11.28 -5.49
CA ARG A 150 -15.44 -12.66 -5.26
C ARG A 150 -14.58 -13.35 -4.19
N PRO A 151 -15.21 -13.93 -3.15
CA PRO A 151 -14.52 -14.83 -2.23
C PRO A 151 -13.94 -16.05 -2.95
N ARG A 152 -12.66 -16.34 -2.73
CA ARG A 152 -11.91 -17.43 -3.37
C ARG A 152 -12.24 -18.81 -2.78
N ALA A 153 -12.66 -18.86 -1.52
CA ALA A 153 -13.00 -20.10 -0.83
C ALA A 153 -14.52 -20.29 -0.74
N GLY A 154 -15.02 -21.45 -1.18
CA GLY A 154 -16.33 -21.97 -0.76
C GLY A 154 -17.59 -21.41 -1.46
N GLY A 155 -17.49 -20.78 -2.63
CA GLY A 155 -18.68 -20.29 -3.35
C GLY A 155 -19.41 -19.17 -2.62
N GLY A 156 -18.68 -18.39 -1.81
CA GLY A 156 -19.22 -17.22 -1.14
C GLY A 156 -19.83 -16.23 -2.14
N GLU A 157 -20.82 -15.48 -1.67
CA GLU A 157 -21.54 -14.51 -2.49
C GLU A 157 -20.58 -13.45 -3.06
N THR A 158 -20.79 -13.11 -4.33
CA THR A 158 -20.10 -11.99 -4.96
C THR A 158 -20.46 -10.71 -4.22
N LEU A 159 -19.45 -9.97 -3.79
CA LEU A 159 -19.60 -8.66 -3.18
C LEU A 159 -19.61 -7.60 -4.26
N GLU A 160 -20.65 -6.77 -4.28
CA GLU A 160 -20.70 -5.57 -5.10
C GLU A 160 -20.60 -4.33 -4.19
N VAL A 161 -19.54 -3.55 -4.38
CA VAL A 161 -19.25 -2.38 -3.56
C VAL A 161 -19.21 -1.13 -4.42
N GLU A 162 -20.05 -0.15 -4.09
CA GLU A 162 -19.92 1.19 -4.64
C GLU A 162 -18.87 1.97 -3.86
N ALA A 163 -17.91 2.54 -4.57
CA ALA A 163 -16.87 3.39 -4.03
C ALA A 163 -16.96 4.79 -4.65
N ASP A 164 -16.43 5.78 -3.95
CA ASP A 164 -16.16 7.11 -4.51
C ASP A 164 -14.72 7.17 -5.05
N VAL A 165 -13.81 6.37 -4.48
CA VAL A 165 -12.40 6.28 -4.91
C VAL A 165 -11.95 4.83 -4.90
N VAL A 166 -11.27 4.40 -5.97
CA VAL A 166 -10.59 3.10 -6.04
C VAL A 166 -9.08 3.31 -6.17
N LEU A 167 -8.30 2.70 -5.29
CA LEU A 167 -6.85 2.68 -5.31
C LEU A 167 -6.36 1.27 -5.67
N ALA A 168 -5.77 1.12 -6.85
CA ALA A 168 -5.14 -0.13 -7.27
C ALA A 168 -3.72 -0.23 -6.68
N ALA A 169 -3.55 -1.08 -5.67
CA ALA A 169 -2.29 -1.39 -5.00
C ALA A 169 -1.95 -2.90 -5.06
N ASP A 170 -2.32 -3.51 -6.18
CA ASP A 170 -2.33 -4.94 -6.50
C ASP A 170 -0.96 -5.50 -6.95
N GLY A 171 0.04 -4.62 -7.04
CA GLY A 171 1.43 -5.00 -7.30
C GLY A 171 1.74 -5.26 -8.77
N ILE A 172 2.89 -5.89 -9.04
CA ILE A 172 3.40 -6.08 -10.42
C ILE A 172 2.50 -7.02 -11.23
N LYS A 173 1.86 -7.99 -10.56
CA LYS A 173 0.89 -8.89 -11.16
C LYS A 173 -0.49 -8.33 -10.88
N TRP A 174 -0.99 -7.54 -11.83
CA TRP A 174 -2.26 -6.83 -11.76
C TRP A 174 -3.45 -7.74 -11.41
N ALA A 175 -4.41 -7.17 -10.68
CA ALA A 175 -5.66 -7.81 -10.28
C ALA A 175 -6.57 -8.09 -11.48
N SER A 176 -6.58 -7.21 -12.49
CA SER A 176 -7.24 -7.49 -13.76
C SER A 176 -6.54 -6.84 -14.97
N PRO A 177 -6.62 -7.47 -16.16
CA PRO A 177 -6.15 -6.85 -17.41
C PRO A 177 -6.86 -5.53 -17.72
N ASP A 178 -8.10 -5.35 -17.29
CA ASP A 178 -8.86 -4.11 -17.50
C ASP A 178 -8.35 -2.97 -16.61
N VAL A 179 -7.94 -3.25 -15.36
CA VAL A 179 -7.27 -2.28 -14.48
C VAL A 179 -5.95 -1.83 -15.10
N GLN A 180 -5.15 -2.78 -15.60
CA GLN A 180 -3.91 -2.45 -16.30
C GLN A 180 -4.18 -1.63 -17.56
N LYS A 181 -5.11 -2.07 -18.40
CA LYS A 181 -5.47 -1.37 -19.63
C LYS A 181 -5.95 0.04 -19.30
N MET A 182 -6.79 0.25 -18.31
CA MET A 182 -7.21 1.60 -17.91
C MET A 182 -6.04 2.43 -17.38
N ILE A 183 -5.23 1.94 -16.45
CA ILE A 183 -4.13 2.74 -15.88
C ILE A 183 -3.07 3.12 -16.92
N TYR A 184 -2.76 2.21 -17.86
CA TYR A 184 -1.68 2.41 -18.82
C TYR A 184 -2.13 2.82 -20.22
N SER A 185 -3.42 2.71 -20.56
CA SER A 185 -3.98 3.21 -21.84
C SER A 185 -4.85 4.45 -21.68
N HIS A 186 -5.22 4.83 -20.45
CA HIS A 186 -5.92 6.07 -20.16
C HIS A 186 -4.93 7.09 -19.61
N ASP A 187 -4.73 8.18 -20.36
CA ASP A 187 -3.94 9.31 -19.89
C ASP A 187 -4.74 10.06 -18.80
N CYS A 188 -4.60 9.60 -17.56
CA CYS A 188 -5.32 10.14 -16.42
C CYS A 188 -4.98 11.60 -16.15
N VAL A 189 -3.78 12.05 -16.53
CA VAL A 189 -3.37 13.45 -16.40
C VAL A 189 -4.13 14.31 -17.40
N LYS A 190 -4.19 13.88 -18.66
CA LYS A 190 -4.97 14.56 -19.70
C LYS A 190 -6.45 14.56 -19.36
N HIS A 191 -7.02 13.42 -18.96
CA HIS A 191 -8.43 13.33 -18.60
C HIS A 191 -8.79 14.24 -17.42
N ALA A 192 -7.98 14.23 -16.34
CA ALA A 192 -8.20 15.09 -15.19
C ALA A 192 -8.08 16.58 -15.56
N ALA A 193 -7.12 16.96 -16.41
CA ALA A 193 -6.97 18.32 -16.89
C ALA A 193 -8.17 18.78 -17.73
N GLU A 194 -8.66 17.92 -18.63
CA GLU A 194 -9.79 18.24 -19.52
C GLU A 194 -11.14 18.29 -18.78
N ASN A 195 -11.27 17.58 -17.66
CA ASN A 195 -12.54 17.40 -16.94
C ASN A 195 -12.53 17.98 -15.52
N PHE A 196 -11.50 18.72 -15.13
CA PHE A 196 -11.27 19.20 -13.76
C PHE A 196 -12.50 19.92 -13.18
N ASP A 197 -13.04 20.91 -13.90
CA ASP A 197 -14.16 21.72 -13.43
C ASP A 197 -15.42 20.89 -13.23
N ARG A 198 -15.69 19.91 -14.12
CA ARG A 198 -16.81 18.98 -14.00
C ARG A 198 -16.65 18.09 -12.77
N LEU A 199 -15.46 17.51 -12.60
CA LEU A 199 -15.15 16.57 -11.51
C LEU A 199 -15.23 17.24 -10.13
N ILE A 200 -14.78 18.50 -10.04
CA ILE A 200 -14.84 19.27 -8.79
C ILE A 200 -16.26 19.79 -8.51
N ALA A 201 -17.01 20.18 -9.54
CA ALA A 201 -18.40 20.60 -9.38
C ALA A 201 -19.31 19.48 -8.82
N THR A 202 -19.00 18.21 -9.08
CA THR A 202 -19.74 17.07 -8.53
C THR A 202 -19.43 16.75 -7.07
N LEU A 203 -18.46 17.43 -6.46
CA LEU A 203 -18.05 17.24 -5.05
C LEU A 203 -18.58 18.32 -4.11
N ALA A 204 -19.28 19.34 -4.62
CA ALA A 204 -19.93 20.41 -3.87
C ALA A 204 -21.43 20.12 -3.65
#